data_AF-A0A2N4YQ20-F1
#
_entry.id   AF-A0A2N4YQ20-F1
#
_cell.length_a   1.000
_cell.length_b   1.000
_cell.length_c   1.000
_cell.angle_alpha   90.00
_cell.angle_beta   90.00
_cell.angle_gamma   90.00
#
_symmetry.space_group_name_H-M   'P 1'
#
loop_
_entity.id
_entity.type
_entity.pdbx_description
1 polymer ?
#
loop_
_entity_poly.entity_id
_entity_poly.type
_entity_poly.pdbx_seq_one_letter_code
_entity_poly.pdbx_strand_id
1 'polypeptide(L)'
;VLRHVETLYPFLKAELFLRWKKAELAGVVDALIAEMLRQELIVVDGEVMSLNPSHSRSLQLLAAGARETLQRYAITFWLLSANPSINRSSLEKESRTVAQRLSVLHGINAPEFFDKAVFSTLVLTLRDEGYISDTGDAEPEETLKVYRMLADLITSDVRLTIESVTQDDA
;
A
#
# COMPACT_ATOMS: atom_id res chain seq x y z
N VAL A 1 -13.42 -1.55 -6.64
CA VAL A 1 -12.15 -0.97 -7.12
C VAL A 1 -12.00 0.50 -6.71
N LEU A 2 -12.91 1.40 -7.13
CA LEU A 2 -12.77 2.85 -6.89
C LEU A 2 -12.48 3.22 -5.43
N ARG A 3 -13.22 2.67 -4.46
CA ARG A 3 -12.98 2.89 -3.02
C ARG A 3 -11.53 2.61 -2.60
N HIS A 4 -10.91 1.55 -3.11
CA HIS A 4 -9.52 1.23 -2.75
C HIS A 4 -8.56 2.24 -3.37
N VAL A 5 -8.80 2.61 -4.63
CA VAL A 5 -8.02 3.64 -5.31
C VAL A 5 -8.12 4.96 -4.56
N GLU A 6 -9.32 5.41 -4.21
CA GLU A 6 -9.51 6.68 -3.48
C GLU A 6 -8.85 6.71 -2.11
N THR A 7 -8.82 5.58 -1.38
CA THR A 7 -8.13 5.46 -0.09
C THR A 7 -6.61 5.51 -0.25
N LEU A 8 -6.05 4.81 -1.25
CA LEU A 8 -4.60 4.70 -1.42
C LEU A 8 -3.99 5.83 -2.27
N TYR A 9 -4.81 6.53 -3.05
CA TYR A 9 -4.36 7.53 -4.02
C TYR A 9 -3.57 8.69 -3.41
N PRO A 10 -3.91 9.27 -2.25
CA PRO A 10 -3.11 10.35 -1.67
C PRO A 10 -1.65 9.97 -1.43
N PHE A 11 -1.41 8.75 -0.94
CA PHE A 11 -0.07 8.21 -0.70
C PHE A 11 0.69 8.01 -2.02
N LEU A 12 0.05 7.36 -2.99
CA LEU A 12 0.61 7.17 -4.33
C LEU A 12 0.91 8.51 -5.02
N LYS A 13 0.04 9.49 -4.83
CA LYS A 13 0.19 10.82 -5.41
C LYS A 13 1.38 11.56 -4.83
N ALA A 14 1.57 11.52 -3.51
CA ALA A 14 2.71 12.15 -2.85
C ALA A 14 4.03 11.49 -3.23
N GLU A 15 4.06 10.15 -3.31
CA GLU A 15 5.27 9.39 -3.63
C GLU A 15 5.66 9.47 -5.12
N LEU A 16 4.67 9.36 -6.02
CA LEU A 16 4.89 9.29 -7.48
C LEU A 16 4.58 10.61 -8.21
N PHE A 17 4.31 11.68 -7.48
CA PHE A 17 3.97 13.01 -8.02
C PHE A 17 2.80 12.98 -9.03
N LEU A 18 1.77 12.18 -8.73
CA LEU A 18 0.64 11.98 -9.65
C LEU A 18 -0.19 13.27 -9.83
N ARG A 19 -0.61 13.54 -11.07
CA ARG A 19 -1.24 14.81 -11.45
C ARG A 19 -2.72 14.95 -11.13
N TRP A 20 -3.46 13.83 -11.06
CA TRP A 20 -4.92 13.85 -10.97
C TRP A 20 -5.42 14.32 -9.60
N LYS A 21 -6.59 14.98 -9.59
CA LYS A 21 -7.34 15.30 -8.38
C LYS A 21 -8.26 14.14 -8.04
N LYS A 22 -8.70 14.05 -6.78
CA LYS A 22 -9.61 12.99 -6.30
C LYS A 22 -10.87 12.86 -7.15
N ALA A 23 -11.48 13.99 -7.54
CA ALA A 23 -12.66 14.02 -8.39
C ALA A 23 -12.44 13.47 -9.81
N GLU A 24 -11.20 13.40 -10.29
CA GLU A 24 -10.87 12.86 -11.61
C GLU A 24 -10.63 11.34 -11.58
N LEU A 25 -10.46 10.74 -10.39
CA LEU A 25 -10.05 9.35 -10.25
C LEU A 25 -11.06 8.37 -10.83
N ALA A 26 -12.36 8.60 -10.66
CA ALA A 26 -13.39 7.74 -11.22
C ALA A 26 -13.22 7.58 -12.73
N GLY A 27 -13.14 8.70 -13.47
CA GLY A 27 -12.95 8.66 -14.92
C GLY A 27 -11.61 8.07 -15.37
N VAL A 28 -10.53 8.28 -14.60
CA VAL A 28 -9.23 7.68 -14.90
C VAL A 28 -9.26 6.16 -14.71
N VAL A 29 -9.85 5.69 -13.61
CA VAL A 29 -10.00 4.26 -13.32
C VAL A 29 -10.86 3.58 -14.38
N ASP A 30 -11.99 4.20 -14.76
CA ASP A 30 -12.86 3.66 -15.81
C ASP A 30 -12.15 3.56 -17.15
N ALA A 31 -11.35 4.57 -17.53
CA ALA A 31 -10.56 4.54 -18.75
C ALA A 31 -9.49 3.44 -18.72
N LEU A 32 -8.83 3.22 -17.58
CA LEU A 32 -7.85 2.15 -17.41
C LEU A 32 -8.50 0.77 -17.47
N ILE A 33 -9.66 0.59 -16.84
CA ILE A 33 -10.42 -0.68 -16.89
C ILE A 33 -10.88 -0.96 -18.32
N ALA A 34 -11.42 0.05 -19.02
CA ALA A 34 -11.82 -0.09 -20.42
C ALA A 34 -10.64 -0.49 -21.32
N GLU A 35 -9.46 0.08 -21.08
CA GLU A 35 -8.25 -0.27 -21.83
C GLU A 35 -7.76 -1.69 -21.50
N MET A 36 -7.81 -2.11 -20.24
CA MET A 36 -7.49 -3.48 -19.84
C MET A 36 -8.46 -4.51 -20.45
N LEU A 37 -9.74 -4.16 -20.59
CA LEU A 37 -10.74 -4.97 -21.30
C LEU A 37 -10.45 -5.06 -22.79
N ARG A 38 -10.14 -3.91 -23.43
CA ARG A 38 -9.81 -3.84 -24.85
C ARG A 38 -8.57 -4.68 -25.21
N GLN A 39 -7.62 -4.77 -24.28
CA GLN A 39 -6.41 -5.60 -24.41
C GLN A 39 -6.61 -7.04 -23.93
N GLU A 40 -7.83 -7.41 -23.53
CA GLU A 40 -8.17 -8.74 -23.00
C GLU A 40 -7.34 -9.14 -21.77
N LEU A 41 -6.79 -8.18 -21.02
CA LEU A 41 -6.05 -8.45 -19.78
C LEU A 41 -7.00 -8.90 -18.67
N ILE A 42 -8.22 -8.35 -18.67
CA ILE A 42 -9.30 -8.71 -17.76
C ILE A 42 -10.53 -9.11 -18.56
N VAL A 43 -11.41 -9.88 -17.94
CA VAL A 43 -12.71 -10.29 -18.48
C VAL A 43 -13.78 -9.86 -17.50
N VAL A 44 -14.90 -9.38 -18.02
CA VAL A 44 -16.08 -9.02 -17.23
C VAL A 44 -17.23 -9.97 -17.59
N ASP A 45 -17.79 -10.60 -16.56
CA ASP A 45 -19.01 -11.40 -16.63
C ASP A 45 -20.05 -10.79 -15.68
N GLY A 46 -21.04 -10.09 -16.23
CA GLY A 46 -21.98 -9.28 -15.47
C GLY A 46 -21.26 -8.20 -14.65
N GLU A 47 -21.36 -8.28 -13.33
CA GLU A 47 -20.68 -7.36 -12.39
C GLU A 47 -19.32 -7.88 -11.91
N VAL A 48 -18.93 -9.09 -12.32
CA VAL A 48 -17.69 -9.74 -11.86
C VAL A 48 -16.58 -9.45 -12.86
N MET A 49 -15.54 -8.76 -12.38
CA MET A 49 -14.29 -8.56 -13.10
C MET A 49 -13.27 -9.61 -12.65
N SER A 50 -12.68 -10.30 -13.62
CA SER A 50 -11.67 -11.36 -13.39
C SER A 50 -10.46 -11.16 -14.31
N LEU A 51 -9.33 -11.77 -13.94
CA LEU A 51 -8.13 -11.74 -14.78
C LEU A 51 -8.28 -12.72 -15.94
N ASN A 52 -7.83 -12.35 -17.14
CA ASN A 52 -7.70 -13.31 -18.23
C ASN A 52 -6.45 -14.19 -17.99
N PRO A 53 -6.59 -15.51 -17.77
CA PRO A 53 -5.45 -16.38 -17.47
C PRO A 53 -4.37 -16.36 -18.56
N SER A 54 -4.78 -16.18 -19.82
CA SER A 54 -3.88 -16.10 -20.98
C SER A 54 -2.94 -14.89 -20.95
N HIS A 55 -3.31 -13.84 -20.21
CA HIS A 55 -2.54 -12.59 -20.06
C HIS A 55 -2.02 -12.36 -18.63
N SER A 56 -2.08 -13.39 -17.78
CA SER A 56 -1.67 -13.33 -16.37
C SER A 56 -0.24 -12.79 -16.18
N ARG A 57 0.71 -13.17 -17.04
CA ARG A 57 2.09 -12.67 -16.97
C ARG A 57 2.19 -11.15 -17.19
N SER A 58 1.45 -10.60 -18.15
CA SER A 58 1.45 -9.15 -18.40
C SER A 58 0.91 -8.38 -17.21
N LEU A 59 -0.17 -8.87 -16.60
CA LEU A 59 -0.73 -8.30 -15.37
C LEU A 59 0.23 -8.40 -14.18
N GLN A 60 0.94 -9.52 -14.04
CA GLN A 60 1.96 -9.68 -13.00
C GLN A 60 3.10 -8.67 -13.17
N LEU A 61 3.52 -8.37 -14.40
CA LEU A 61 4.54 -7.37 -14.68
C LEU A 61 4.05 -5.96 -14.34
N LEU A 62 2.80 -5.62 -14.69
CA LEU A 62 2.18 -4.35 -14.31
C LEU A 62 2.09 -4.21 -12.78
N ALA A 63 1.64 -5.26 -12.09
CA ALA A 63 1.51 -5.28 -10.63
C ALA A 63 2.87 -5.21 -9.91
N ALA A 64 3.95 -5.71 -10.52
CA ALA A 64 5.28 -5.70 -9.91
C ALA A 64 5.75 -4.27 -9.56
N GLY A 65 5.41 -3.28 -10.38
CA GLY A 65 5.80 -1.88 -10.15
C GLY A 65 5.16 -1.22 -8.92
N ALA A 66 4.02 -1.74 -8.45
CA ALA A 66 3.33 -1.20 -7.26
C ALA A 66 3.56 -2.04 -6.01
N ARG A 67 4.08 -3.27 -6.13
CA ARG A 67 4.16 -4.25 -5.06
C ARG A 67 4.91 -3.72 -3.84
N GLU A 68 6.10 -3.18 -4.07
CA GLU A 68 6.97 -2.68 -3.01
C GLU A 68 6.37 -1.47 -2.29
N THR A 69 5.75 -0.55 -3.03
CA THR A 69 5.01 0.59 -2.47
C THR A 69 3.88 0.12 -1.57
N LEU A 70 3.06 -0.83 -2.03
CA LEU A 70 1.95 -1.40 -1.23
C LEU A 70 2.45 -2.10 0.03
N GLN A 71 3.59 -2.79 -0.05
CA GLN A 71 4.21 -3.42 1.13
C GLN A 71 4.70 -2.39 2.14
N ARG A 72 5.34 -1.29 1.71
CA ARG A 72 5.74 -0.19 2.61
C ARG A 72 4.54 0.43 3.31
N TYR A 73 3.42 0.58 2.59
CA TYR A 73 2.18 1.07 3.18
C TYR A 73 1.64 0.07 4.20
N ALA A 74 1.60 -1.22 3.86
CA ALA A 74 1.12 -2.26 4.76
C ALA A 74 1.91 -2.31 6.08
N ILE A 75 3.24 -2.22 6.02
CA ILE A 75 4.11 -2.14 7.19
C ILE A 75 3.72 -0.96 8.08
N THR A 76 3.63 0.23 7.48
CA THR A 76 3.40 1.47 8.24
C THR A 76 2.01 1.48 8.89
N PHE A 77 0.98 1.06 8.16
CA PHE A 77 -0.38 0.96 8.68
C PHE A 77 -0.53 -0.13 9.75
N TRP A 78 0.20 -1.24 9.65
CA TRP A 78 0.24 -2.27 10.69
C TRP A 78 0.88 -1.76 11.98
N LEU A 79 2.06 -1.14 11.89
CA LEU A 79 2.75 -0.60 13.06
C LEU A 79 1.93 0.49 13.74
N LEU A 80 1.29 1.36 12.95
CA LEU A 80 0.45 2.42 13.47
C LEU A 80 -0.84 1.88 14.12
N SER A 81 -1.43 0.80 13.61
CA SER A 81 -2.60 0.19 14.25
C SER A 81 -2.25 -0.56 15.54
N ALA A 82 -1.05 -1.17 15.61
CA ALA A 82 -0.56 -1.86 16.79
C ALA A 82 -0.07 -0.92 17.89
N ASN A 83 0.55 0.22 17.51
CA ASN A 83 0.99 1.26 18.44
C ASN A 83 0.51 2.64 17.97
N PRO A 84 -0.73 3.03 18.31
CA PRO A 84 -1.34 4.27 17.82
C PRO A 84 -0.65 5.55 18.30
N SER A 85 0.07 5.49 19.42
CA SER A 85 0.80 6.62 20.01
C SER A 85 2.26 6.74 19.52
N ILE A 86 2.65 5.93 18.53
CA ILE A 86 4.02 5.90 18.01
C ILE A 86 4.38 7.25 17.39
N ASN A 87 5.46 7.87 17.89
CA ASN A 87 5.92 9.13 17.31
C ASN A 87 6.48 8.92 15.89
N ARG A 88 6.44 9.98 15.08
CA ARG A 88 6.93 9.98 13.68
C ARG A 88 8.31 9.35 13.50
N SER A 89 9.28 9.68 14.35
CA SER A 89 10.66 9.20 14.19
C SER A 89 10.81 7.71 14.47
N SER A 90 10.06 7.21 15.47
CA SER A 90 9.98 5.78 15.77
C SER A 90 9.26 5.02 14.67
N LEU A 91 8.11 5.53 14.19
CA LEU A 91 7.35 4.90 13.11
C LEU A 91 8.18 4.73 11.83
N GLU A 92 8.91 5.78 11.44
CA GLU A 92 9.82 5.72 10.29
C GLU A 92 10.93 4.68 10.50
N LYS A 93 11.57 4.68 11.68
CA LYS A 93 12.66 3.76 11.99
C LYS A 93 12.19 2.31 11.99
N GLU A 94 11.10 2.02 12.69
CA GLU A 94 10.55 0.66 12.81
C GLU A 94 10.05 0.15 11.46
N SER A 95 9.34 0.99 10.69
CA SER A 95 8.87 0.61 9.35
C SER A 95 10.03 0.24 8.42
N ARG A 96 11.13 1.00 8.48
CA ARG A 96 12.36 0.67 7.74
C ARG A 96 13.00 -0.63 8.21
N THR A 97 13.02 -0.90 9.52
CA THR A 97 13.55 -2.17 10.05
C THR A 97 12.73 -3.36 9.54
N VAL A 98 11.40 -3.26 9.51
CA VAL A 98 10.54 -4.33 8.94
C VAL A 98 10.77 -4.47 7.44
N ALA A 99 10.85 -3.37 6.70
CA ALA A 99 11.14 -3.40 5.27
C ALA A 99 12.50 -4.04 4.97
N GLN A 100 13.53 -3.77 5.78
CA GLN A 100 14.83 -4.41 5.66
C GLN A 100 14.74 -5.92 5.92
N ARG A 101 14.00 -6.36 6.95
CA ARG A 101 13.76 -7.79 7.21
C ARG A 101 13.05 -8.46 6.02
N LEU A 102 12.00 -7.83 5.49
CA LEU A 102 11.29 -8.30 4.30
C LEU A 102 12.20 -8.41 3.08
N SER A 103 13.10 -7.44 2.86
CA SER A 103 14.04 -7.47 1.75
C SER A 103 14.98 -8.68 1.80
N VAL A 104 15.49 -9.01 3.00
CA VAL A 104 16.33 -10.20 3.20
C VAL A 104 15.54 -11.50 3.01
N LEU A 105 14.35 -11.61 3.61
CA LEU A 105 13.56 -12.84 3.61
C LEU A 105 12.92 -13.16 2.25
N HIS A 106 12.54 -12.13 1.49
CA HIS A 106 11.81 -12.28 0.23
C HIS A 106 12.65 -11.91 -1.00
N GLY A 107 13.95 -11.63 -0.81
CA GLY A 107 14.88 -11.32 -1.90
C GLY A 107 14.54 -10.04 -2.67
N ILE A 108 13.98 -9.02 -2.00
CA ILE A 108 13.65 -7.73 -2.62
C ILE A 108 14.94 -6.97 -2.83
N ASN A 109 15.35 -6.76 -4.09
CA ASN A 109 16.56 -6.06 -4.47
C ASN A 109 16.25 -4.64 -4.97
N ALA A 110 15.71 -3.81 -4.08
CA ALA A 110 15.33 -2.43 -4.37
C ALA A 110 15.85 -1.51 -3.25
N PRO A 111 16.89 -0.69 -3.48
CA PRO A 111 17.46 0.19 -2.46
C PRO A 111 16.43 1.19 -1.89
N GLU A 112 15.42 1.55 -2.68
CA GLU A 112 14.30 2.40 -2.28
C GLU A 112 13.36 1.73 -1.26
N PHE A 113 13.37 0.40 -1.13
CA PHE A 113 12.39 -0.33 -0.33
C PHE A 113 12.46 0.00 1.16
N PHE A 114 13.65 0.34 1.66
CA PHE A 114 13.89 0.75 3.05
C PHE A 114 14.52 2.14 3.13
N ASP A 115 14.37 2.96 2.08
CA ASP A 115 14.90 4.31 2.03
C ASP A 115 14.16 5.25 2.99
N LYS A 116 14.93 6.15 3.61
CA LYS A 116 14.41 7.07 4.63
C LYS A 116 13.38 8.05 4.07
N ALA A 117 13.66 8.63 2.90
CA ALA A 117 12.83 9.69 2.33
C ALA A 117 11.45 9.16 1.91
N VAL A 118 11.38 7.91 1.46
CA VAL A 118 10.12 7.24 1.10
C VAL A 118 9.20 7.11 2.33
N PHE A 119 9.72 6.60 3.46
CA PHE A 119 8.94 6.52 4.70
C PHE A 119 8.64 7.90 5.30
N SER A 120 9.57 8.85 5.23
CA SER A 120 9.30 10.24 5.65
C SER A 120 8.11 10.83 4.89
N THR A 121 8.01 10.58 3.58
CA THR A 121 6.91 11.07 2.72
C THR A 121 5.59 10.41 3.08
N LEU A 122 5.60 9.10 3.32
CA LEU A 122 4.43 8.35 3.76
C LEU A 122 3.89 8.85 5.10
N VAL A 123 4.74 9.04 6.11
CA VAL A 123 4.30 9.52 7.44
C VAL A 123 3.77 10.96 7.39
N LEU A 124 4.35 11.81 6.54
CA LEU A 124 3.79 13.15 6.29
C LEU A 124 2.40 13.07 5.66
N THR A 125 2.22 12.20 4.68
CA THR A 125 0.93 12.02 4.01
C THR A 125 -0.12 11.42 4.94
N LEU A 126 0.26 10.50 5.85
CA LEU A 126 -0.63 9.97 6.87
C LEU A 126 -1.22 11.08 7.75
N ARG A 127 -0.39 12.03 8.18
CA ARG A 127 -0.84 13.19 8.95
C ARG A 127 -1.74 14.10 8.12
N ASP A 128 -1.34 14.42 6.89
CA ASP A 128 -2.09 15.33 6.03
C ASP A 128 -3.48 14.76 5.64
N GLU A 129 -3.61 13.43 5.56
CA GLU A 129 -4.88 12.71 5.37
C GLU A 129 -5.63 12.41 6.70
N GLY A 130 -5.10 12.83 7.84
CA GLY A 130 -5.76 12.73 9.15
C GLY A 130 -5.68 11.38 9.85
N TYR A 131 -4.80 10.47 9.42
CA TYR A 131 -4.56 9.19 10.10
C TYR A 131 -3.74 9.34 11.39
N ILE A 132 -3.02 10.45 11.54
CA ILE A 132 -2.22 10.79 12.73
C ILE A 132 -2.63 12.19 13.15
N SER A 133 -3.00 12.37 14.41
CA SER A 133 -3.36 13.66 14.99
C SER A 133 -2.14 14.58 15.17
N ASP A 134 -2.37 15.86 15.48
CA ASP A 134 -1.30 16.80 15.84
C ASP A 134 -0.57 16.40 17.13
N THR A 135 -1.19 15.58 17.99
CA THR A 135 -0.55 14.99 19.20
C THR A 135 0.23 13.72 18.89
N GLY A 136 0.13 13.19 17.67
CA GLY A 136 0.83 11.98 17.22
C GLY A 136 0.02 10.70 17.41
N ASP A 137 -1.25 10.79 17.80
CA ASP A 137 -2.11 9.64 18.05
C ASP A 137 -2.91 9.28 16.79
N ALA A 138 -2.99 7.99 16.48
CA ALA A 138 -3.80 7.46 15.39
C ALA A 138 -5.08 6.77 15.89
N GLU A 139 -6.08 6.69 15.02
CA GLU A 139 -7.28 5.88 15.27
C GLU A 139 -6.99 4.41 14.86
N PRO A 140 -6.93 3.46 15.82
CA PRO A 140 -6.52 2.08 15.53
C PRO A 140 -7.46 1.38 14.56
N GLU A 141 -8.77 1.65 14.67
CA GLU A 141 -9.78 1.03 13.81
C GLU A 141 -9.64 1.46 12.34
N GLU A 142 -9.41 2.75 12.09
CA GLU A 142 -9.26 3.27 10.72
C GLU A 142 -7.93 2.86 10.10
N THR A 143 -6.84 2.85 10.87
CA THR A 143 -5.54 2.37 10.39
C THR A 143 -5.55 0.87 10.10
N LEU A 144 -6.18 0.06 10.96
CA LEU A 144 -6.33 -1.38 10.74
C LEU A 144 -7.20 -1.71 9.53
N LYS A 145 -8.24 -0.90 9.27
CA LYS A 145 -9.10 -1.04 8.08
C LYS A 145 -8.33 -0.80 6.78
N VAL A 146 -7.44 0.19 6.74
CA VAL A 146 -6.55 0.40 5.57
C VAL A 146 -5.51 -0.70 5.48
N TYR A 147 -4.95 -1.15 6.60
CA TYR A 147 -4.06 -2.31 6.62
C TYR A 147 -4.72 -3.55 6.00
N ARG A 148 -5.95 -3.89 6.40
CA ARG A 148 -6.69 -5.05 5.83
C ARG A 148 -6.88 -4.92 4.33
N MET A 149 -7.17 -3.72 3.83
CA MET A 149 -7.25 -3.45 2.40
C MET A 149 -5.91 -3.73 1.68
N LEU A 150 -4.79 -3.35 2.28
CA LEU A 150 -3.45 -3.60 1.75
C LEU A 150 -3.05 -5.08 1.86
N ALA A 151 -3.47 -5.75 2.93
CA ALA A 151 -3.21 -7.15 3.20
C ALA A 151 -3.82 -8.08 2.11
N ASP A 152 -4.94 -7.67 1.51
CA ASP A 152 -5.56 -8.35 0.37
C ASP A 152 -4.77 -8.17 -0.95
N LEU A 153 -3.86 -7.19 -1.01
CA LEU A 153 -3.07 -6.86 -2.20
C LEU A 153 -1.63 -7.42 -2.15
N ILE A 154 -1.24 -8.03 -1.04
CA ILE A 154 0.11 -8.62 -0.83
C ILE A 154 0.02 -10.13 -0.61
N THR A 155 1.14 -10.83 -0.77
CA THR A 155 1.19 -12.28 -0.57
C THR A 155 1.10 -12.64 0.92
N SER A 156 0.58 -13.83 1.22
CA SER A 156 0.46 -14.31 2.59
C SER A 156 1.78 -14.34 3.35
N ASP A 157 2.88 -14.72 2.72
CA ASP A 157 4.19 -14.82 3.38
C ASP A 157 4.72 -13.43 3.80
N VAL A 158 4.46 -12.41 2.97
CA VAL A 158 4.79 -11.02 3.30
C VAL A 158 3.92 -10.52 4.45
N ARG A 159 2.60 -10.81 4.42
CA ARG A 159 1.68 -10.46 5.51
C ARG A 159 2.14 -11.04 6.85
N LEU A 160 2.45 -12.34 6.89
CA LEU A 160 2.94 -13.02 8.10
C LEU A 160 4.23 -12.39 8.65
N THR A 161 5.13 -11.98 7.76
CA THR A 161 6.38 -11.31 8.16
C THR A 161 6.12 -9.91 8.76
N ILE A 162 5.14 -9.18 8.24
CA ILE A 162 4.74 -7.87 8.79
C ILE A 162 4.13 -8.05 10.18
N GLU A 163 3.22 -9.01 10.33
CA GLU A 163 2.46 -9.25 11.57
C GLU A 163 3.33 -9.83 12.69
N SER A 164 4.40 -10.57 12.37
CA SER A 164 5.26 -11.18 13.39
C SER A 164 6.08 -10.16 14.19
N VAL A 165 6.30 -8.95 13.66
CA VAL A 165 7.15 -7.92 14.30
C VAL A 165 6.57 -7.46 15.63
N THR A 166 5.24 -7.39 15.74
CA THR A 166 4.54 -6.97 16.97
C THR A 166 4.35 -8.11 17.97
N GLN A 167 4.67 -9.36 17.59
CA GLN A 167 4.58 -10.52 18.47
C GLN A 167 5.88 -10.79 19.23
N ASP A 168 7.02 -10.30 18.73
CA ASP A 168 8.33 -10.46 19.38
C ASP A 168 8.50 -9.58 20.65
N ASP A 169 7.62 -8.58 20.85
CA ASP A 169 7.65 -7.62 21.97
C ASP A 169 6.61 -7.92 23.08
N ALA A 170 5.94 -9.07 23.06
CA ALA A 170 4.94 -9.52 24.04
C ALA A 170 5.39 -10.79 24.80
#